data_AF-A0A820AJ70-F1
#
_entry.id   AF-A0A820AJ70-F1
#
_cell.length_a   1.000
_cell.length_b   1.000
_cell.length_c   1.000
_cell.angle_alpha   90.00
_cell.angle_beta   90.00
_cell.angle_gamma   90.00
#
_symmetry.space_group_name_H-M   'P 1'
#
loop_
_entity.id
_entity.type
_entity.pdbx_description
1 polymer ?
#
loop_
_entity_poly.entity_id
_entity_poly.type
_entity_poly.pdbx_seq_one_letter_code
_entity_poly.pdbx_strand_id
1 'polypeptide(L)'
;MLADGAILLESDLIPSVDFYRYHQWTYKNLLNINNSKILSIHSFNFLSTNLSDPYTLFPRGFDSWGWSTARTRWYWFKNQWTKYKNWDSIVSRTAKKDQWICILPKLSRTRMIGLKGINVNVYKESERKQFEENMYMSDKIIEYNEKKPKIVSF
;
A
#
# COMPACT_ATOMS: atom_id res chain seq x y z
N MET A 1 -5.26 15.70 -21.21
CA MET A 1 -4.23 14.70 -20.86
C MET A 1 -4.81 13.78 -19.79
N LEU A 2 -4.66 12.46 -19.93
CA LEU A 2 -5.12 11.49 -18.92
C LEU A 2 -4.00 11.18 -17.93
N ALA A 3 -4.33 10.88 -16.66
CA ALA A 3 -3.34 10.55 -15.62
C ALA A 3 -2.83 9.10 -15.78
N ASP A 4 -1.52 8.85 -15.73
CA ASP A 4 -0.93 7.51 -16.00
C ASP A 4 -1.19 6.46 -14.91
N GLY A 5 -1.61 6.92 -13.74
CA GLY A 5 -2.03 6.09 -12.62
C GLY A 5 -2.74 6.93 -11.58
N ALA A 6 -3.07 6.29 -10.46
CA ALA A 6 -3.66 6.94 -9.31
C ALA A 6 -3.01 6.43 -8.02
N ILE A 7 -2.92 7.31 -7.03
CA ILE A 7 -2.67 6.97 -5.64
C ILE A 7 -4.00 7.17 -4.90
N LEU A 8 -4.39 6.19 -4.11
CA LEU A 8 -5.62 6.16 -3.34
C LEU A 8 -5.26 6.16 -1.85
N LEU A 9 -5.84 7.10 -1.11
CA LEU A 9 -5.73 7.18 0.34
C LEU A 9 -7.12 7.29 0.94
N GLU A 10 -7.37 6.52 1.99
CA GLU A 10 -8.51 6.74 2.88
C GLU A 10 -8.28 8.01 3.73
N SER A 11 -9.36 8.65 4.17
CA SER A 11 -9.32 9.95 4.86
C SER A 11 -8.70 9.89 6.26
N ASP A 12 -8.56 8.70 6.82
CA ASP A 12 -8.05 8.40 8.15
C ASP A 12 -6.61 7.85 8.12
N LEU A 13 -5.86 8.20 7.07
CA LEU A 13 -4.45 7.88 6.91
C LEU A 13 -3.58 9.15 6.98
N ILE A 14 -2.45 9.04 7.67
CA ILE A 14 -1.36 10.01 7.60
C ILE A 14 -0.28 9.45 6.68
N PRO A 15 0.06 10.13 5.57
CA PRO A 15 1.20 9.78 4.73
C PRO A 15 2.53 10.17 5.39
N SER A 16 3.60 9.43 5.09
CA SER A 16 4.96 9.78 5.50
C SER A 16 5.47 11.04 4.77
N VAL A 17 6.54 11.64 5.30
CA VAL A 17 7.16 12.85 4.71
C VAL A 17 7.70 12.62 3.29
N ASP A 18 8.00 11.36 2.94
CA ASP A 18 8.51 10.93 1.64
C ASP A 18 7.47 10.19 0.79
N PHE A 19 6.19 10.18 1.19
CA PHE A 19 5.13 9.36 0.60
C PHE A 19 5.03 9.45 -0.93
N TYR A 20 5.02 10.67 -1.48
CA TYR A 20 4.97 10.86 -2.93
C TYR A 20 6.25 10.41 -3.64
N ARG A 21 7.42 10.57 -3.01
CA ARG A 21 8.70 10.09 -3.55
C ARG A 21 8.71 8.56 -3.62
N TYR A 22 8.18 7.89 -2.60
CA TYR A 22 8.00 6.44 -2.58
C TYR A 22 7.13 5.96 -3.74
N HIS A 23 5.95 6.57 -3.95
CA HIS A 23 5.05 6.18 -5.04
C HIS A 23 5.64 6.50 -6.42
N GLN A 24 6.33 7.63 -6.58
CA GLN A 24 7.02 7.96 -7.83
C GLN A 24 8.13 6.94 -8.14
N TRP A 25 8.91 6.57 -7.13
CA TRP A 25 10.00 5.60 -7.25
C TRP A 25 9.49 4.20 -7.59
N THR A 26 8.48 3.71 -6.89
CA THR A 26 7.89 2.38 -7.17
C THR A 26 7.12 2.38 -8.48
N TYR A 27 6.47 3.48 -8.86
CA TYR A 27 5.83 3.60 -10.17
C TYR A 27 6.85 3.41 -11.30
N LYS A 28 7.94 4.17 -11.26
CA LYS A 28 9.02 4.13 -12.26
C LYS A 28 9.68 2.74 -12.34
N ASN A 29 9.94 2.10 -11.21
CA ASN A 29 10.75 0.89 -11.14
C ASN A 29 9.94 -0.41 -11.19
N LEU A 30 8.62 -0.39 -10.99
CA LEU A 30 7.82 -1.61 -10.83
C LEU A 30 6.48 -1.55 -11.58
N LEU A 31 5.68 -0.52 -11.32
CA LEU A 31 4.27 -0.50 -11.73
C LEU A 31 4.08 -0.08 -13.20
N ASN A 32 4.92 0.83 -13.71
CA ASN A 32 4.89 1.28 -15.10
C ASN A 32 5.61 0.33 -16.08
N ILE A 33 6.17 -0.78 -15.60
CA ILE A 33 6.87 -1.74 -16.46
C ILE A 33 5.84 -2.49 -17.32
N ASN A 34 6.07 -2.50 -18.64
CA ASN A 34 5.28 -3.27 -19.60
C ASN A 34 5.25 -4.76 -19.22
N ASN A 35 4.09 -5.40 -19.32
CA ASN A 35 3.87 -6.81 -18.98
C ASN A 35 4.12 -7.19 -17.50
N SER A 36 4.28 -6.21 -16.60
CA SER A 36 4.42 -6.49 -15.17
C SER A 36 3.12 -7.08 -14.59
N LYS A 37 3.24 -8.23 -13.90
CA LYS A 37 2.17 -8.85 -13.10
C LYS A 37 1.87 -8.09 -11.80
N ILE A 38 2.47 -6.93 -11.60
CA ILE A 38 2.18 -6.08 -10.44
C ILE A 38 0.88 -5.34 -10.70
N LEU A 39 -0.09 -5.53 -9.82
CA LEU A 39 -1.40 -4.91 -9.86
C LEU A 39 -1.41 -3.59 -9.08
N SER A 40 -0.81 -3.58 -7.90
CA SER A 40 -0.76 -2.43 -7.01
C SER A 40 0.53 -2.35 -6.19
N ILE A 41 0.90 -1.13 -5.82
CA ILE A 41 1.93 -0.84 -4.82
C ILE A 41 1.24 -0.18 -3.62
N HIS A 42 1.40 -0.78 -2.44
CA HIS A 42 0.80 -0.36 -1.17
C HIS A 42 1.78 0.51 -0.38
N SER A 43 1.26 1.25 0.59
CA SER A 43 2.06 2.09 1.49
C SER A 43 1.93 1.68 2.95
N PHE A 44 1.01 0.79 3.28
CA PHE A 44 0.79 0.35 4.66
C PHE A 44 1.57 -0.94 4.98
N ASN A 45 2.15 -0.99 6.18
CA ASN A 45 2.62 -2.26 6.76
C ASN A 45 2.54 -2.24 8.30
N PHE A 46 1.65 -3.06 8.86
CA PHE A 46 1.50 -3.20 10.32
C PHE A 46 2.71 -3.86 11.01
N LEU A 47 3.60 -4.50 10.25
CA LEU A 47 4.83 -5.11 10.76
C LEU A 47 6.05 -4.16 10.64
N SER A 48 5.79 -2.89 10.33
CA SER A 48 6.84 -1.88 10.19
C SER A 48 7.41 -1.50 11.55
N THR A 49 8.74 -1.52 11.65
CA THR A 49 9.51 -1.15 12.84
C THR A 49 10.57 -0.11 12.49
N ASN A 50 11.19 0.50 13.49
CA ASN A 50 12.31 1.43 13.30
C ASN A 50 13.56 0.80 12.64
N LEU A 51 13.63 -0.54 12.59
CA LEU A 51 14.68 -1.31 11.91
C LEU A 51 14.32 -1.72 10.48
N SER A 52 13.13 -1.34 10.00
CA SER A 52 12.65 -1.77 8.68
C SER A 52 13.38 -1.04 7.57
N ASP A 53 13.98 -1.82 6.65
CA ASP A 53 14.69 -1.27 5.50
C ASP A 53 13.72 -0.54 4.54
N PRO A 54 13.95 0.75 4.25
CA PRO A 54 13.05 1.54 3.40
C PRO A 54 13.02 1.11 1.93
N TYR A 55 14.01 0.35 1.46
CA TYR A 55 14.11 -0.10 0.06
C TYR A 55 13.61 -1.52 -0.15
N THR A 56 13.33 -2.26 0.93
CA THR A 56 12.80 -3.62 0.85
C THR A 56 11.30 -3.61 0.66
N LEU A 57 10.84 -4.33 -0.36
CA LEU A 57 9.45 -4.59 -0.69
C LEU A 57 9.20 -6.10 -0.70
N PHE A 58 7.96 -6.53 -0.54
CA PHE A 58 7.60 -7.94 -0.60
C PHE A 58 6.17 -8.10 -1.12
N PRO A 59 5.87 -9.21 -1.82
CA PRO A 59 4.52 -9.50 -2.26
C PRO A 59 3.63 -9.87 -1.07
N ARG A 60 2.40 -9.37 -1.08
CA ARG A 60 1.33 -9.77 -0.14
C ARG A 60 -0.03 -9.66 -0.83
N GLY A 61 -1.10 -10.04 -0.13
CA GLY A 61 -2.47 -9.70 -0.54
C GLY A 61 -2.71 -8.20 -0.50
N PHE A 62 -3.81 -7.78 -1.13
CA PHE A 62 -4.22 -6.38 -1.23
C PHE A 62 -4.72 -5.83 0.11
N ASP A 63 -4.28 -4.61 0.46
CA ASP A 63 -4.82 -3.75 1.53
C ASP A 63 -5.28 -2.39 1.00
N SER A 64 -6.28 -1.76 1.60
CA SER A 64 -6.80 -0.47 1.11
C SER A 64 -6.13 0.76 1.75
N TRP A 65 -5.24 0.57 2.71
CA TRP A 65 -4.70 1.63 3.58
C TRP A 65 -3.56 2.43 2.95
N GLY A 66 -3.78 2.89 1.73
CA GLY A 66 -2.84 3.64 0.93
C GLY A 66 -2.19 2.74 -0.12
N TRP A 67 -2.52 2.99 -1.38
CA TRP A 67 -2.03 2.19 -2.50
C TRP A 67 -2.07 2.96 -3.81
N SER A 68 -1.40 2.42 -4.81
CA SER A 68 -1.35 3.00 -6.15
C SER A 68 -1.43 1.93 -7.23
N THR A 69 -1.98 2.31 -8.38
CA THR A 69 -2.06 1.44 -9.55
C THR A 69 -1.89 2.23 -10.84
N ALA A 70 -1.46 1.57 -11.90
CA ALA A 70 -1.38 2.19 -13.22
C ALA A 70 -2.76 2.21 -13.88
N ARG A 71 -2.99 3.20 -14.74
CA ARG A 71 -4.24 3.36 -15.51
C ARG A 71 -4.66 2.08 -16.22
N THR A 72 -3.70 1.35 -16.81
CA THR A 72 -3.94 0.11 -17.57
C THR A 72 -4.56 -1.01 -16.73
N ARG A 73 -4.40 -0.97 -15.40
CA ARG A 73 -4.93 -1.97 -14.47
C ARG A 73 -6.29 -1.58 -13.90
N TRP A 74 -6.70 -0.32 -14.04
CA TRP A 74 -7.94 0.19 -13.48
C TRP A 74 -9.18 -0.56 -13.99
N TYR A 75 -9.16 -0.99 -15.26
CA TYR A 75 -10.26 -1.79 -15.83
C TYR A 75 -10.44 -3.12 -15.09
N TRP A 76 -9.35 -3.77 -14.66
CA TRP A 76 -9.44 -4.99 -13.88
C TRP A 76 -10.11 -4.72 -12.53
N PHE A 77 -9.73 -3.66 -11.80
CA PHE A 77 -10.38 -3.27 -10.54
C PHE A 77 -11.86 -2.98 -10.70
N LYS A 78 -12.24 -2.24 -11.77
CA LYS A 78 -13.64 -1.94 -12.08
C LYS A 78 -14.48 -3.22 -12.21
N ASN A 79 -13.93 -4.27 -12.81
CA ASN A 79 -14.63 -5.54 -12.98
C ASN A 79 -14.77 -6.34 -11.67
N GLN A 80 -14.01 -5.99 -10.62
CA GLN A 80 -14.12 -6.60 -9.30
C GLN A 80 -15.08 -5.84 -8.38
N TRP A 81 -15.66 -4.73 -8.84
CA TRP A 81 -16.54 -3.91 -8.02
C TRP A 81 -17.75 -4.70 -7.51
N THR A 82 -18.13 -4.43 -6.27
CA THR A 82 -19.28 -5.06 -5.64
C THR A 82 -20.04 -4.06 -4.79
N LYS A 83 -21.35 -4.27 -4.64
CA LYS A 83 -22.21 -3.51 -3.72
C LYS A 83 -22.36 -4.19 -2.36
N TYR A 84 -22.12 -5.50 -2.28
CA TYR A 84 -22.64 -6.34 -1.20
C TYR A 84 -21.58 -6.88 -0.24
N LYS A 85 -20.29 -6.63 -0.52
CA LYS A 85 -19.17 -7.11 0.29
C LYS A 85 -18.08 -6.04 0.39
N ASN A 86 -17.18 -6.22 1.33
CA ASN A 86 -15.95 -5.43 1.42
C ASN A 86 -15.15 -5.60 0.12
N TRP A 87 -14.98 -4.48 -0.61
CA TRP A 87 -14.44 -4.48 -1.97
C TRP A 87 -12.97 -4.90 -2.01
N ASP A 88 -12.20 -4.47 -1.01
CA ASP A 88 -10.79 -4.80 -0.78
C ASP A 88 -10.58 -6.31 -0.60
N SER A 89 -11.48 -6.97 0.13
CA SER A 89 -11.46 -8.42 0.34
C SER A 89 -11.75 -9.18 -0.96
N ILE A 90 -12.65 -8.67 -1.80
CA ILE A 90 -12.89 -9.24 -3.14
C ILE A 90 -11.63 -9.08 -3.99
N VAL A 91 -11.11 -7.85 -4.08
CA VAL A 91 -9.89 -7.53 -4.84
C VAL A 91 -8.73 -8.42 -4.41
N SER A 92 -8.49 -8.58 -3.11
CA SER A 92 -7.40 -9.41 -2.59
C SER A 92 -7.53 -10.87 -3.04
N ARG A 93 -8.74 -11.43 -2.96
CA ARG A 93 -9.02 -12.81 -3.36
C ARG A 93 -8.93 -13.00 -4.88
N THR A 94 -9.48 -12.08 -5.67
CA THR A 94 -9.47 -12.19 -7.14
C THR A 94 -8.09 -11.90 -7.69
N ALA A 95 -7.33 -10.96 -7.12
CA ALA A 95 -5.93 -10.73 -7.46
C ALA A 95 -5.10 -12.01 -7.29
N LYS A 96 -5.26 -12.70 -6.15
CA LYS A 96 -4.59 -14.00 -5.91
C LYS A 96 -5.01 -15.05 -6.94
N LYS A 97 -6.31 -15.17 -7.23
CA LYS A 97 -6.84 -16.13 -8.21
C LYS A 97 -6.27 -15.87 -9.61
N ASP A 98 -6.23 -14.60 -10.02
CA ASP A 98 -5.78 -14.16 -11.34
C ASP A 98 -4.24 -14.00 -11.40
N GLN A 99 -3.52 -14.40 -10.34
CA GLN A 99 -2.06 -14.33 -10.22
C GLN A 99 -1.48 -12.90 -10.36
N TRP A 100 -2.27 -11.90 -9.99
CA TRP A 100 -1.80 -10.54 -9.79
C TRP A 100 -0.98 -10.42 -8.51
N ILE A 101 0.02 -9.55 -8.54
CA ILE A 101 0.92 -9.30 -7.42
C ILE A 101 0.65 -7.93 -6.82
N CYS A 102 0.40 -7.89 -5.52
CA CYS A 102 0.34 -6.65 -4.75
C CYS A 102 1.63 -6.53 -3.93
N ILE A 103 2.29 -5.39 -4.00
CA ILE A 103 3.60 -5.17 -3.34
C ILE A 103 3.42 -4.25 -2.15
N LEU A 104 3.96 -4.66 -0.99
CA LEU A 104 3.98 -3.86 0.23
C LEU A 104 5.42 -3.48 0.59
N PRO A 105 5.62 -2.34 1.29
CA PRO A 105 6.93 -1.96 1.77
C PRO A 105 7.24 -2.60 3.13
N LYS A 106 8.51 -2.87 3.39
CA LYS A 106 8.94 -3.30 4.73
C LYS A 106 8.77 -2.19 5.75
N LEU A 107 9.18 -0.97 5.40
CA LEU A 107 8.90 0.23 6.18
C LEU A 107 7.59 0.86 5.70
N SER A 108 6.63 1.13 6.59
CA SER A 108 5.36 1.79 6.23
C SER A 108 5.57 3.22 5.71
N ARG A 109 4.71 3.66 4.80
CA ARG A 109 4.59 5.02 4.23
C ARG A 109 3.23 5.64 4.52
N THR A 110 2.31 4.90 5.11
CA THR A 110 1.08 5.41 5.71
C THR A 110 0.91 4.89 7.12
N ARG A 111 0.19 5.65 7.95
CA ARG A 111 -0.26 5.24 9.28
C ARG A 111 -1.75 5.51 9.43
N MET A 112 -2.49 4.55 9.99
CA MET A 112 -3.90 4.71 10.30
C MET A 112 -4.07 5.54 11.57
N ILE A 113 -4.99 6.49 11.55
CA ILE A 113 -5.41 7.28 12.72
C ILE A 113 -6.90 7.09 13.05
N GLY A 114 -7.64 6.34 12.23
CA GLY A 114 -9.05 6.04 12.42
C GLY A 114 -9.29 5.01 13.53
N LEU A 115 -9.47 5.48 14.76
CA LEU A 115 -9.84 4.61 15.89
C LEU A 115 -11.32 4.17 15.86
N LYS A 116 -12.15 4.84 15.04
CA LYS A 116 -13.57 4.54 14.85
C LYS A 116 -13.95 4.69 13.38
N GLY A 117 -14.54 3.65 12.81
CA GLY A 117 -14.94 3.58 11.41
C GLY A 117 -15.95 2.46 11.17
N ILE A 118 -16.15 2.09 9.90
CA ILE A 118 -17.15 1.08 9.50
C ILE A 118 -16.79 -0.30 10.10
N ASN A 119 -15.52 -0.69 10.02
CA ASN A 119 -15.03 -2.00 10.43
C ASN A 119 -14.00 -1.95 11.57
N VAL A 120 -13.67 -0.76 12.07
CA VAL A 120 -12.69 -0.56 13.14
C VAL A 120 -13.35 0.20 14.28
N ASN A 121 -13.23 -0.32 15.49
CA ASN A 121 -13.79 0.33 16.67
C ASN A 121 -12.91 0.01 17.89
N VAL A 122 -11.90 0.85 18.07
CA VAL A 122 -10.89 0.73 19.12
C VAL A 122 -11.35 1.50 20.34
N TYR A 123 -11.70 0.78 21.40
CA TYR A 123 -12.15 1.37 22.66
C TYR A 123 -11.14 1.25 23.79
N LYS A 124 -10.28 0.23 23.75
CA LYS A 124 -9.32 -0.05 24.82
C LYS A 124 -8.02 0.68 24.55
N GLU A 125 -7.47 1.27 25.61
CA GLU A 125 -6.17 1.94 25.56
C GLU A 125 -5.04 1.02 25.07
N SER A 126 -5.09 -0.27 25.43
CA SER A 126 -4.12 -1.27 24.97
C SER A 126 -4.17 -1.50 23.45
N GLU A 127 -5.37 -1.49 22.86
CA GLU A 127 -5.55 -1.65 21.41
C GLU A 127 -5.12 -0.36 20.70
N ARG A 128 -5.46 0.81 21.26
CA ARG A 128 -5.02 2.11 20.76
C ARG A 128 -3.50 2.20 20.70
N LYS A 129 -2.80 1.82 21.77
CA LYS A 129 -1.33 1.76 21.79
C LYS A 129 -0.77 0.85 20.72
N GLN A 130 -1.42 -0.27 20.39
CA GLN A 130 -0.96 -1.11 19.28
C GLN A 130 -1.03 -0.37 17.93
N PHE A 131 -2.06 0.42 17.67
CA PHE A 131 -2.16 1.21 16.43
C PHE A 131 -1.18 2.40 16.42
N GLU A 132 -0.92 3.02 17.57
CA GLU A 132 -0.03 4.19 17.69
C GLU A 132 1.46 3.79 17.72
N GLU A 133 1.81 2.69 18.41
CA GLU A 133 3.19 2.29 18.71
C GLU A 133 3.73 1.20 17.74
N ASN A 134 2.92 0.23 17.30
CA ASN A 134 3.40 -0.88 16.45
C ASN A 134 3.46 -0.54 14.96
N MET A 135 3.08 0.67 14.59
CA MET A 135 3.07 1.12 13.20
C MET A 135 4.15 2.18 12.99
N TYR A 136 5.40 1.74 12.96
CA TYR A 136 6.50 2.67 12.72
C TYR A 136 6.42 3.23 11.30
N MET A 137 6.47 4.55 11.19
CA MET A 137 6.58 5.30 9.94
C MET A 137 7.67 6.34 10.11
N SER A 138 8.58 6.44 9.14
CA SER A 138 9.69 7.39 9.21
C SER A 138 9.20 8.84 9.12
N ASP A 139 9.74 9.69 9.98
CA ASP A 139 9.65 11.15 9.94
C ASP A 139 10.77 11.78 9.10
N LYS A 140 11.73 10.97 8.64
CA LYS A 140 12.84 11.39 7.78
C LYS A 140 12.52 11.13 6.32
N ILE A 141 12.97 12.07 5.48
CA ILE A 141 12.93 11.93 4.03
C ILE A 141 13.92 10.84 3.61
N ILE A 142 13.44 9.89 2.82
CA ILE A 142 14.26 8.82 2.24
C ILE A 142 14.65 9.20 0.81
N GLU A 143 15.92 9.01 0.50
CA GLU A 143 16.49 9.29 -0.82
C GLU A 143 16.38 8.07 -1.74
N TYR A 144 15.50 8.17 -2.74
CA TYR A 144 15.22 7.10 -3.69
C TYR A 144 16.02 7.19 -4.99
N ASN A 145 16.76 8.26 -5.18
CA ASN A 145 17.55 8.49 -6.39
C ASN A 145 18.54 7.33 -6.58
N GLU A 146 18.54 6.75 -7.78
CA GLU A 146 19.44 5.67 -8.21
C GLU A 146 19.33 4.33 -7.46
N LYS A 147 18.47 4.23 -6.43
CA LYS A 147 18.22 2.98 -5.71
C LYS A 147 17.21 2.11 -6.46
N LYS A 148 17.41 0.79 -6.46
CA LYS A 148 16.44 -0.19 -6.97
C LYS A 148 15.69 -0.84 -5.80
N PRO A 149 14.40 -1.18 -5.96
CA PRO A 149 13.68 -1.93 -4.95
C PRO A 149 14.30 -3.30 -4.70
N LYS A 150 14.45 -3.67 -3.43
CA LYS A 150 14.82 -5.03 -3.02
C LYS A 150 13.53 -5.83 -2.80
N ILE A 151 13.18 -6.71 -3.72
CA ILE A 151 11.98 -7.54 -3.59
C ILE A 151 12.36 -8.85 -2.89
N VAL A 152 11.78 -9.11 -1.72
CA VAL A 152 11.88 -10.42 -1.06
C VAL A 152 10.90 -11.36 -1.75
N SER A 153 11.43 -12.46 -2.31
CA SER A 153 10.80 -13.59 -3.04
C SER A 153 9.29 -13.54 -3.33
N PHE A 154 8.91 -13.89 -4.56
CA PHE A 154 7.55 -14.28 -4.96
C PHE A 154 7.19 -15.69 -4.54
#